data_AF-D6V4A9-F1
#
_entry.id   AF-D6V4A9-F1
#
_cell.length_a   1.000
_cell.length_b   1.000
_cell.length_c   1.000
_cell.angle_alpha   90.00
_cell.angle_beta   90.00
_cell.angle_gamma   90.00
#
_symmetry.space_group_name_H-M   'P 1'
#
loop_
_entity.id
_entity.type
_entity.pdbx_description
1 polymer ?
#
loop_
_entity_poly.entity_id
_entity_poly.type
_entity_poly.pdbx_seq_one_letter_code
_entity_poly.pdbx_strand_id
1 'polypeptide(L)'
;MTEKKRFRVDPACFGVPRLDEGWIYAVRTGNLVKVGKTTDPKRRLLGEANTWCPHGLDQILAKPFWNIRKAEYSLHAALAEHWHRGEWHKFDDPQQLAFFIDAFDEFKNEEDERDLNSVNFMYTNYAEAIRMQCEHRMTLPAWRACRGDPWRSTRPTILEQIRMQCGADRSPIVSNEQLSSC
;
A
#
# COMPACT_ATOMS: atom_id res chain seq x y z
N MET A 1 -1.41 -34.56 -25.30
CA MET A 1 -0.68 -33.60 -24.44
C MET A 1 -1.63 -33.17 -23.34
N THR A 2 -1.44 -33.65 -22.12
CA THR A 2 -2.34 -33.34 -20.99
C THR A 2 -1.95 -31.98 -20.44
N GLU A 3 -2.80 -30.99 -20.62
CA GLU A 3 -2.63 -29.65 -20.06
C GLU A 3 -2.57 -29.78 -18.53
N LYS A 4 -1.40 -29.54 -17.94
CA LYS A 4 -1.25 -29.56 -16.48
C LYS A 4 -2.12 -28.43 -15.94
N LYS A 5 -3.20 -28.77 -15.23
CA LYS A 5 -4.01 -27.81 -14.47
C LYS A 5 -3.07 -27.10 -13.47
N ARG A 6 -2.68 -25.87 -13.82
CA ARG A 6 -1.93 -24.99 -12.91
C ARG A 6 -2.88 -24.63 -11.78
N PHE A 7 -2.43 -24.83 -10.54
CA PHE A 7 -3.20 -24.38 -9.37
C PHE A 7 -3.43 -22.87 -9.50
N ARG A 8 -4.69 -22.44 -9.37
CA ARG A 8 -5.07 -21.03 -9.35
C ARG A 8 -5.72 -20.72 -8.02
N VAL A 9 -5.23 -19.66 -7.38
CA VAL A 9 -5.84 -19.10 -6.17
C VAL A 9 -7.22 -18.56 -6.56
N ASP A 10 -8.26 -18.92 -5.80
CA ASP A 10 -9.55 -18.24 -5.92
C ASP A 10 -9.52 -16.98 -5.04
N PRO A 11 -9.47 -15.77 -5.61
CA PRO A 11 -9.38 -14.53 -4.83
C PRO A 11 -10.63 -14.30 -3.96
N ALA A 12 -11.78 -14.90 -4.29
CA ALA A 12 -12.98 -14.78 -3.48
C ALA A 12 -12.82 -15.38 -2.07
N CYS A 13 -12.03 -16.44 -1.92
CA CYS A 13 -11.69 -17.05 -0.63
C CYS A 13 -10.94 -16.08 0.32
N PHE A 14 -10.37 -15.02 -0.24
CA PHE A 14 -9.63 -13.98 0.47
C PHE A 14 -10.40 -12.67 0.57
N GLY A 15 -11.69 -12.65 0.20
CA GLY A 15 -12.51 -11.45 0.19
C GLY A 15 -12.16 -10.46 -0.93
N VAL A 16 -11.53 -10.95 -2.01
CA VAL A 16 -11.17 -10.15 -3.19
C VAL A 16 -12.08 -10.55 -4.35
N PRO A 17 -13.19 -9.84 -4.61
CA PRO A 17 -14.07 -10.15 -5.73
C PRO A 17 -13.39 -9.78 -7.06
N ARG A 18 -13.67 -10.54 -8.13
CA ARG A 18 -13.20 -10.24 -9.50
C ARG A 18 -14.03 -9.11 -10.13
N LEU A 19 -13.78 -7.89 -9.70
CA LEU A 19 -14.44 -6.67 -10.17
C LEU A 19 -13.38 -5.64 -10.58
N ASP A 20 -13.77 -4.65 -11.41
CA ASP A 20 -12.96 -3.47 -11.74
C ASP A 20 -11.52 -3.86 -12.11
N GLU A 21 -11.40 -4.60 -13.21
CA GLU A 21 -10.11 -5.05 -13.73
C GLU A 21 -9.30 -3.91 -14.34
N GLY A 22 -8.00 -3.97 -14.13
CA GLY A 22 -7.03 -3.26 -14.95
C GLY A 22 -5.63 -3.35 -14.38
N TRP A 23 -4.85 -2.29 -14.53
CA TRP A 23 -3.46 -2.24 -14.13
C TRP A 23 -3.26 -1.11 -13.13
N ILE A 24 -2.48 -1.39 -12.10
CA ILE A 24 -1.84 -0.35 -11.30
C ILE A 24 -0.45 -0.15 -11.88
N TYR A 25 -0.06 1.10 -12.03
CA TYR A 25 1.28 1.46 -12.47
C TYR A 25 2.00 2.33 -11.44
N ALA A 26 3.31 2.21 -11.45
CA ALA A 26 4.24 3.12 -10.78
C ALA A 26 5.28 3.57 -11.80
N VAL A 27 5.40 4.89 -11.99
CA VAL A 27 6.44 5.47 -12.85
C VAL A 27 7.38 6.31 -12.00
N ARG A 28 8.68 6.25 -12.31
CA ARG A 28 9.74 6.89 -11.53
C ARG A 28 10.53 7.87 -12.38
N THR A 29 10.93 8.98 -11.78
CA THR A 29 11.98 9.89 -12.28
C THR A 29 12.75 10.48 -11.10
N GLY A 30 14.05 10.22 -11.02
CA GLY A 30 14.87 10.51 -9.85
C GLY A 30 14.31 9.88 -8.57
N ASN A 31 13.90 10.74 -7.63
CA ASN A 31 13.25 10.35 -6.37
C ASN A 31 11.74 10.65 -6.34
N LEU A 32 11.15 10.96 -7.49
CA LEU A 32 9.72 11.13 -7.67
C LEU A 32 9.12 9.85 -8.23
N VAL A 33 8.00 9.44 -7.65
CA VAL A 33 7.18 8.32 -8.09
C VAL A 33 5.75 8.80 -8.30
N LYS A 34 5.15 8.45 -9.43
CA LYS A 34 3.72 8.60 -9.67
C LYS A 34 3.08 7.22 -9.71
N VAL A 35 2.08 7.05 -8.86
CA VAL A 35 1.23 5.85 -8.85
C VAL A 35 -0.10 6.20 -9.50
N GLY A 36 -0.69 5.26 -10.22
CA GLY A 36 -2.05 5.41 -10.71
C GLY A 36 -2.59 4.12 -11.29
N LYS A 37 -3.80 4.19 -11.85
CA LYS A 37 -4.46 3.06 -12.51
C LYS A 37 -4.80 3.32 -13.96
N THR A 38 -4.99 2.24 -14.71
CA THR A 38 -5.46 2.27 -16.09
C THR A 38 -6.12 0.95 -16.48
N THR A 39 -7.09 0.98 -17.39
CA THR A 39 -7.61 -0.21 -18.09
C THR A 39 -6.91 -0.43 -19.44
N ASP A 40 -6.05 0.50 -19.86
CA ASP A 40 -5.28 0.43 -21.10
C ASP A 40 -3.83 0.88 -20.80
N PRO A 41 -2.94 -0.05 -20.43
CA PRO A 41 -1.57 0.29 -20.07
C PRO A 41 -0.74 0.74 -21.27
N LYS A 42 -1.06 0.27 -22.48
CA LYS A 42 -0.33 0.68 -23.70
C LYS A 42 -0.58 2.16 -23.97
N ARG A 43 -1.85 2.57 -24.06
CA ARG A 43 -2.20 3.99 -24.28
C ARG A 43 -1.65 4.88 -23.17
N ARG A 44 -1.82 4.46 -21.91
CA ARG A 44 -1.41 5.25 -20.75
C ARG A 44 0.11 5.40 -20.63
N LEU A 45 0.84 4.30 -20.71
CA LEU A 45 2.28 4.28 -20.40
C LEU A 45 3.14 4.62 -21.62
N LEU A 46 2.76 4.18 -22.82
CA LEU A 46 3.51 4.50 -24.04
C LEU A 46 3.08 5.84 -24.64
N GLY A 47 1.80 6.21 -24.52
CA GLY A 47 1.25 7.42 -25.12
C GLY A 47 1.28 8.64 -24.20
N GLU A 48 0.83 8.50 -22.95
CA GLU A 48 0.63 9.64 -22.05
C GLU A 48 1.80 9.87 -21.10
N ALA A 49 2.50 8.83 -20.66
CA ALA A 49 3.49 8.98 -19.58
C ALA A 49 4.63 9.94 -19.92
N ASN A 50 5.03 10.00 -21.20
CA ASN A 50 6.02 10.97 -21.70
C ASN A 50 5.53 12.43 -21.59
N THR A 51 4.23 12.67 -21.54
CA THR A 51 3.67 14.03 -21.35
C THR A 51 3.75 14.49 -19.89
N TRP A 52 3.93 13.57 -18.94
CA TRP A 52 4.00 13.89 -17.51
C TRP A 52 5.40 14.29 -17.06
N CYS A 53 6.43 13.77 -17.73
CA CYS A 53 7.82 14.07 -17.41
C CYS A 53 8.60 14.44 -18.69
N PRO A 54 8.88 15.73 -18.93
CA PRO A 54 9.61 16.16 -20.12
C PRO A 54 11.07 15.67 -20.17
N HIS A 55 11.61 15.23 -19.03
CA HIS A 55 12.99 14.74 -18.90
C HIS A 55 13.09 13.21 -19.04
N GLY A 56 11.98 12.52 -19.30
CA GLY A 56 11.93 11.06 -19.40
C GLY A 56 11.70 10.39 -18.04
N LEU A 57 11.36 9.10 -18.11
CA LEU A 57 11.10 8.23 -16.95
C LEU A 57 12.25 7.24 -16.81
N ASP A 58 12.70 7.04 -15.58
CA ASP A 58 13.77 6.08 -15.27
C ASP A 58 13.22 4.64 -15.25
N GLN A 59 11.97 4.48 -14.82
CA GLN A 59 11.34 3.19 -14.64
C GLN A 59 9.83 3.29 -14.79
N ILE A 60 9.24 2.25 -15.39
CA ILE A 60 7.80 2.07 -15.55
C ILE A 60 7.47 0.65 -15.11
N LEU A 61 6.67 0.52 -14.07
CA LEU A 61 6.12 -0.74 -13.59
C LEU A 61 4.61 -0.72 -13.79
N ALA A 62 4.03 -1.79 -14.30
CA ALA A 62 2.60 -1.93 -14.47
C ALA A 62 2.17 -3.38 -14.27
N LYS A 63 1.25 -3.60 -13.32
CA LYS A 63 0.90 -4.93 -12.84
C LYS A 63 -0.63 -5.09 -12.83
N PRO A 64 -1.18 -6.23 -13.27
CA PRO A 64 -2.62 -6.45 -13.34
C PRO A 64 -3.22 -6.76 -11.96
N PHE A 65 -4.36 -6.15 -11.64
CA PHE A 65 -5.12 -6.36 -10.40
C PHE A 65 -6.63 -6.30 -10.61
N TRP A 66 -7.39 -6.98 -9.76
CA TRP A 66 -8.80 -6.70 -9.53
C TRP A 66 -8.95 -5.52 -8.58
N ASN A 67 -10.09 -4.83 -8.63
CA ASN A 67 -10.45 -3.73 -7.76
C ASN A 67 -9.45 -2.56 -7.83
N ILE A 68 -9.01 -2.20 -9.04
CA ILE A 68 -7.94 -1.22 -9.25
C ILE A 68 -8.22 0.15 -8.63
N ARG A 69 -9.49 0.58 -8.54
CA ARG A 69 -9.85 1.83 -7.86
C ARG A 69 -9.51 1.78 -6.37
N LYS A 70 -9.81 0.65 -5.73
CA LYS A 70 -9.51 0.44 -4.31
C LYS A 70 -8.01 0.34 -4.10
N ALA A 71 -7.31 -0.45 -4.93
CA ALA A 71 -5.87 -0.62 -4.84
C ALA A 71 -5.08 0.69 -5.06
N GLU A 72 -5.49 1.51 -6.02
CA GLU A 72 -4.89 2.84 -6.25
C GLU A 72 -5.11 3.77 -5.06
N TYR A 73 -6.35 3.87 -4.57
CA TYR A 73 -6.67 4.68 -3.39
C TYR A 73 -5.84 4.27 -2.17
N SER A 74 -5.75 2.96 -1.96
CA SER A 74 -4.89 2.31 -0.99
C SER A 74 -3.44 2.80 -1.11
N LEU A 75 -2.81 2.67 -2.28
CA LEU A 75 -1.41 3.11 -2.46
C LEU A 75 -1.23 4.61 -2.21
N HIS A 76 -2.13 5.47 -2.69
CA HIS A 76 -2.03 6.90 -2.41
C HIS A 76 -2.14 7.23 -0.91
N ALA A 77 -2.99 6.50 -0.19
CA ALA A 77 -3.12 6.63 1.26
C ALA A 77 -1.86 6.14 1.99
N ALA A 78 -1.22 5.06 1.52
CA ALA A 78 0.01 4.56 2.11
C ALA A 78 1.23 5.46 1.80
N LEU A 79 1.25 6.11 0.63
CA LEU A 79 2.30 7.05 0.19
C LEU A 79 2.01 8.52 0.55
N ALA A 80 1.01 8.73 1.41
CA ALA A 80 0.54 9.99 1.93
C ALA A 80 1.65 10.94 2.44
N GLU A 81 2.62 10.36 3.15
CA GLU A 81 3.75 11.08 3.75
C GLU A 81 4.74 11.59 2.70
N HIS A 82 4.83 10.92 1.56
CA HIS A 82 5.68 11.29 0.43
C HIS A 82 4.97 12.19 -0.57
N TRP A 83 3.71 12.54 -0.39
CA TRP A 83 2.99 13.35 -1.37
C TRP A 83 3.72 14.67 -1.69
N HIS A 84 3.85 14.97 -2.97
CA HIS A 84 4.56 16.15 -3.45
C HIS A 84 3.63 17.10 -4.23
N ARG A 85 3.13 16.66 -5.38
CA ARG A 85 2.24 17.47 -6.24
C ARG A 85 1.37 16.60 -7.11
N GLY A 86 0.05 16.81 -7.06
CA GLY A 86 -0.90 15.99 -7.79
C GLY A 86 -0.80 14.53 -7.35
N GLU A 87 -0.52 13.63 -8.29
CA GLU A 87 -0.33 12.19 -8.07
C GLU A 87 1.16 11.80 -7.87
N TRP A 88 2.07 12.79 -7.76
CA TRP A 88 3.49 12.55 -7.55
C TRP A 88 3.84 12.51 -6.06
N HIS A 89 4.70 11.56 -5.71
CA HIS A 89 5.23 11.29 -4.38
C HIS A 89 6.76 11.42 -4.43
N LYS A 90 7.36 12.23 -3.55
CA LYS A 90 8.80 12.45 -3.42
C LYS A 90 9.35 11.69 -2.22
N PHE A 91 10.34 10.84 -2.47
CA PHE A 91 11.05 10.11 -1.43
C PHE A 91 12.37 10.81 -1.12
N ASP A 92 12.50 11.38 0.07
CA ASP A 92 13.76 12.02 0.49
C ASP A 92 14.78 10.98 0.99
N ASP A 93 14.32 9.79 1.43
CA ASP A 93 15.15 8.65 1.78
C ASP A 93 15.24 7.65 0.60
N PRO A 94 16.44 7.44 0.00
CA PRO A 94 16.64 6.46 -1.06
C PRO A 94 16.30 5.02 -0.67
N GLN A 95 16.40 4.66 0.62
CA GLN A 95 16.07 3.31 1.09
C GLN A 95 14.57 3.05 1.04
N GLN A 96 13.76 4.04 1.43
CA GLN A 96 12.30 3.94 1.34
C GLN A 96 11.81 3.89 -0.11
N LEU A 97 12.47 4.66 -1.00
CA LEU A 97 12.20 4.60 -2.43
C LEU A 97 12.49 3.20 -2.99
N ALA A 98 13.69 2.66 -2.70
CA ALA A 98 14.08 1.33 -3.15
C ALA A 98 13.11 0.27 -2.62
N PHE A 99 12.80 0.31 -1.33
CA PHE A 99 11.83 -0.59 -0.70
C PHE A 99 10.47 -0.56 -1.41
N PHE A 100 9.93 0.63 -1.74
CA PHE A 100 8.67 0.75 -2.45
C PHE A 100 8.74 0.15 -3.86
N ILE A 101 9.78 0.50 -4.62
CA ILE A 101 9.94 0.04 -6.00
C ILE A 101 10.11 -1.48 -6.04
N ASP A 102 10.96 -2.04 -5.17
CA ASP A 102 11.23 -3.47 -5.10
C ASP A 102 9.95 -4.24 -4.70
N ALA A 103 9.24 -3.79 -3.66
CA ALA A 103 7.98 -4.39 -3.24
C ALA A 103 6.89 -4.32 -4.33
N PHE A 104 6.85 -3.24 -5.12
CA PHE A 104 5.92 -3.13 -6.23
C PHE A 104 6.33 -4.01 -7.42
N ASP A 105 7.63 -4.24 -7.63
CA ASP A 105 8.12 -5.08 -8.72
C ASP A 105 7.97 -6.58 -8.45
N GLU A 106 7.84 -6.99 -7.18
CA GLU A 106 7.56 -8.38 -6.79
C GLU A 106 6.26 -8.94 -7.41
N PHE A 107 5.29 -8.08 -7.69
CA PHE A 107 4.07 -8.46 -8.41
C PHE A 107 4.39 -8.93 -9.83
N LYS A 108 3.58 -9.86 -10.35
CA LYS A 108 3.79 -10.43 -11.67
C LYS A 108 3.23 -9.53 -12.77
N ASN A 109 3.84 -9.58 -13.96
CA ASN A 109 3.48 -8.73 -15.09
C ASN A 109 2.33 -9.33 -15.90
N GLU A 110 2.19 -10.65 -15.84
CA GLU A 110 1.32 -11.45 -16.67
C GLU A 110 -0.14 -11.36 -16.20
N GLU A 111 -1.05 -11.25 -17.17
CA GLU A 111 -2.49 -11.11 -16.94
C GLU A 111 -3.10 -12.30 -16.17
N ASP A 112 -2.56 -13.51 -16.36
CA ASP A 112 -3.03 -14.71 -15.66
C ASP A 112 -2.66 -14.74 -14.17
N GLU A 113 -1.76 -13.87 -13.73
CA GLU A 113 -1.36 -13.71 -12.33
C GLU A 113 -2.19 -12.63 -11.59
N ARG A 114 -3.19 -12.02 -12.25
CA ARG A 114 -4.09 -11.01 -11.68
C ARG A 114 -4.76 -11.47 -10.38
N ASP A 115 -5.21 -12.72 -10.31
CA ASP A 115 -5.80 -13.29 -9.09
C ASP A 115 -4.79 -13.28 -7.94
N LEU A 116 -3.57 -13.77 -8.17
CA LEU A 116 -2.51 -13.85 -7.16
C LEU A 116 -2.03 -12.46 -6.75
N ASN A 117 -1.80 -11.56 -7.71
CA ASN A 117 -1.42 -10.18 -7.44
C ASN A 117 -2.44 -9.47 -6.53
N SER A 118 -3.74 -9.65 -6.81
CA SER A 118 -4.82 -9.01 -6.03
C SER A 118 -4.93 -9.55 -4.62
N VAL A 119 -4.69 -10.86 -4.43
CA VAL A 119 -4.62 -11.47 -3.10
C VAL A 119 -3.38 -10.98 -2.36
N ASN A 120 -2.21 -11.04 -2.98
CA ASN A 120 -0.94 -10.62 -2.37
C ASN A 120 -0.97 -9.14 -1.98
N PHE A 121 -1.63 -8.29 -2.77
CA PHE A 121 -1.78 -6.87 -2.47
C PHE A 121 -2.41 -6.62 -1.09
N MET A 122 -3.39 -7.44 -0.70
CA MET A 122 -4.04 -7.35 0.63
C MET A 122 -3.11 -7.66 1.80
N TYR A 123 -2.00 -8.36 1.54
CA TYR A 123 -1.02 -8.76 2.55
C TYR A 123 0.26 -7.91 2.50
N THR A 124 0.31 -6.88 1.66
CA THR A 124 1.45 -5.96 1.65
C THR A 124 1.45 -5.04 2.87
N ASN A 125 2.62 -4.61 3.32
CA ASN A 125 2.76 -3.63 4.42
C ASN A 125 1.98 -2.33 4.15
N TYR A 126 1.76 -1.97 2.87
CA TYR A 126 0.93 -0.84 2.49
C TYR A 126 -0.54 -1.05 2.89
N ALA A 127 -1.09 -2.26 2.68
CA ALA A 127 -2.44 -2.63 3.09
C ALA A 127 -2.66 -2.46 4.61
N GLU A 128 -1.65 -2.77 5.42
CA GLU A 128 -1.70 -2.58 6.86
C GLU A 128 -1.70 -1.09 7.26
N ALA A 129 -0.87 -0.26 6.62
CA ALA A 129 -0.86 1.19 6.83
C ALA A 129 -2.23 1.83 6.50
N ILE A 130 -2.88 1.37 5.42
CA ILE A 130 -4.21 1.85 5.02
C ILE A 130 -5.29 1.35 5.97
N ARG A 131 -5.21 0.09 6.42
CA ARG A 131 -6.14 -0.47 7.40
C ARG A 131 -6.10 0.36 8.69
N MET A 132 -4.91 0.70 9.18
CA MET A 132 -4.76 1.56 10.35
C MET A 132 -5.36 2.96 10.12
N GLN A 133 -5.11 3.61 8.97
CA GLN A 133 -5.73 4.90 8.65
C GLN A 133 -7.27 4.82 8.64
N CYS A 134 -7.84 3.76 8.04
CA CYS A 134 -9.28 3.57 7.93
C CYS A 134 -9.94 3.24 9.28
N GLU A 135 -9.35 2.32 10.05
CA GLU A 135 -9.83 1.93 11.38
C GLU A 135 -9.87 3.12 12.34
N HIS A 136 -8.89 4.02 12.22
CA HIS A 136 -8.79 5.21 13.07
C HIS A 136 -9.48 6.46 12.48
N ARG A 137 -10.18 6.34 11.33
CA ARG A 137 -10.85 7.45 10.63
C ARG A 137 -9.94 8.67 10.46
N MET A 138 -8.64 8.44 10.26
CA MET A 138 -7.65 9.51 10.26
C MET A 138 -7.68 10.26 8.93
N THR A 139 -7.71 11.59 9.01
CA THR A 139 -7.48 12.43 7.84
C THR A 139 -6.00 12.41 7.48
N LEU A 140 -5.67 12.65 6.20
CA LEU A 140 -4.29 12.76 5.74
C LEU A 140 -3.46 13.79 6.56
N PRO A 141 -3.99 14.98 6.94
CA PRO A 141 -3.31 15.87 7.87
C PRO A 141 -3.08 15.29 9.27
N ALA A 142 -4.07 14.59 9.84
CA ALA A 142 -3.94 13.95 11.15
C ALA A 142 -2.88 12.85 11.14
N TRP A 143 -2.83 12.05 10.07
CA TRP A 143 -1.79 11.04 9.86
C TRP A 143 -0.39 11.66 9.81
N ARG A 144 -0.21 12.77 9.07
CA ARG A 144 1.08 13.48 8.99
C ARG A 144 1.49 14.11 10.33
N ALA A 145 0.52 14.58 11.12
CA ALA A 145 0.78 15.16 12.43
C ALA A 145 1.31 14.13 13.44
N CYS A 146 0.98 12.85 13.28
CA CYS A 146 1.44 11.77 14.15
C CYS A 146 2.91 11.36 13.97
N ARG A 147 3.69 12.01 13.07
CA ARG A 147 5.15 11.81 12.81
C ARG A 147 5.77 10.62 13.57
N GLY A 148 5.60 9.41 13.05
CA GLY A 148 6.01 8.21 13.77
C GLY A 148 6.03 6.98 12.90
N ASP A 149 6.99 6.95 11.97
CA ASP A 149 7.68 5.77 11.43
C ASP A 149 6.91 4.43 11.59
N PRO A 150 5.88 4.16 10.76
CA PRO A 150 5.21 2.87 10.75
C PRO A 150 6.17 1.75 10.29
N TRP A 151 7.33 2.10 9.75
CA TRP A 151 8.31 1.19 9.17
C TRP A 151 9.41 0.74 10.15
N ARG A 152 9.55 1.36 11.33
CA ARG A 152 10.55 0.95 12.37
C ARG A 152 9.98 0.22 13.57
N SER A 153 8.66 0.07 13.63
CA SER A 153 7.97 -0.31 14.86
C SER A 153 7.19 -1.59 14.62
N THR A 154 7.45 -2.64 15.39
CA THR A 154 6.59 -3.83 15.36
C THR A 154 5.16 -3.44 15.76
N ARG A 155 4.15 -4.16 15.24
CA ARG A 155 2.71 -3.94 15.50
C ARG A 155 2.36 -3.54 16.95
N PRO A 156 2.99 -4.10 18.02
CA PRO A 156 2.71 -3.68 19.39
C PRO A 156 3.13 -2.24 19.71
N THR A 157 4.29 -1.79 19.21
CA THR A 157 4.88 -0.49 19.57
C THR A 157 4.11 0.69 18.96
N ILE A 158 3.56 0.51 17.76
CA ILE A 158 2.71 1.50 17.09
C ILE A 158 1.42 1.73 17.87
N LEU A 159 0.77 0.65 18.32
CA LEU A 159 -0.48 0.72 19.08
C LEU A 159 -0.30 1.38 20.45
N GLU A 160 0.85 1.17 21.09
CA GLU A 160 1.16 1.75 22.40
C GLU A 160 1.45 3.26 22.31
N GLN A 161 2.21 3.69 21.29
CA GLN A 161 2.48 5.10 21.05
C GLN A 161 1.23 5.90 20.65
N ILE A 162 0.36 5.32 19.81
CA ILE A 162 -0.91 5.93 19.42
C ILE A 162 -1.86 6.04 20.63
N ARG A 163 -1.92 5.01 21.49
CA ARG A 163 -2.69 5.08 22.76
C ARG A 163 -2.21 6.21 23.66
N MET A 164 -0.90 6.42 23.78
CA MET A 164 -0.33 7.50 24.58
C MET A 164 -0.60 8.89 23.99
N GLN A 165 -0.62 9.04 22.66
CA GLN A 165 -0.84 10.33 22.00
C GLN A 165 -2.32 10.71 21.88
N CYS A 166 -3.23 9.74 21.71
CA CYS A 166 -4.65 9.99 21.52
C CYS A 166 -5.46 10.11 22.82
N GLY A 167 -4.80 10.12 24.00
CA GLY A 167 -5.46 10.34 25.27
C GLY A 167 -6.49 9.27 25.63
N ALA A 168 -6.32 8.03 25.15
CA ALA A 168 -7.15 6.92 25.62
C ALA A 168 -6.84 6.73 27.12
N ASP A 169 -7.87 6.93 27.93
CA ASP A 169 -7.83 6.98 29.39
C ASP A 169 -6.85 5.99 30.01
N ARG A 170 -6.02 6.51 30.93
CA ARG A 170 -5.31 5.72 31.93
C ARG A 170 -6.35 5.11 32.89
N SER A 171 -7.06 4.09 32.43
CA SER A 171 -7.65 3.14 33.37
C SER A 171 -6.50 2.27 33.89
N PRO A 172 -6.16 2.32 35.19
CA PRO A 172 -5.13 1.45 35.71
C PRO A 172 -5.60 0.00 35.53
N ILE A 173 -4.72 -0.83 34.95
CA ILE A 173 -4.83 -2.27 35.10
C ILE A 173 -4.75 -2.51 36.61
N VAL A 174 -5.89 -2.78 37.23
CA VAL A 174 -5.94 -3.33 38.59
C VAL A 174 -5.33 -4.72 38.47
N SER A 175 -4.06 -4.82 38.85
CA SER A 175 -3.36 -6.08 39.05
C SER A 175 -4.11 -6.87 40.11
N ASN A 176 -4.70 -7.98 39.68
CA ASN A 176 -5.40 -8.92 40.52
C ASN A 176 -4.37 -9.88 41.14
N GLU A 177 -3.65 -9.41 42.16
CA GLU A 177 -2.87 -10.26 43.06
C GLU A 177 -2.87 -9.62 44.45
N GLN A 178 -3.67 -10.15 45.37
CA GLN A 178 -3.21 -10.58 46.70
C GLN A 178 -4.34 -11.28 47.45
N LEU A 179 -4.20 -12.60 47.56
CA LEU A 179 -4.76 -13.41 48.63
C LEU A 179 -4.05 -13.05 49.96
N SER A 180 -4.83 -13.06 51.03
CA SER A 180 -4.46 -13.38 52.43
C SER A 180 -3.87 -12.28 53.32
N SER A 181 -4.68 -11.72 54.22
CA SER A 181 -4.55 -11.94 55.68
C SER A 181 -5.71 -11.32 56.49
N CYS A 182 -6.42 -12.19 57.22
CA CYS A 182 -7.22 -12.06 58.45
C CYS A 182 -8.52 -12.84 58.34
#